data_AF-A0A966WD27-F1
#
_entry.id   AF-A0A966WD27-F1
#
_cell.length_a   1.000
_cell.length_b   1.000
_cell.length_c   1.000
_cell.angle_alpha   90.00
_cell.angle_beta   90.00
_cell.angle_gamma   90.00
#
_symmetry.space_group_name_H-M   'P 1'
#
loop_
_entity.id
_entity.type
_entity.pdbx_description
1 polymer ?
#
loop_
_entity_poly.entity_id
_entity_poly.type
_entity_poly.pdbx_seq_one_letter_code
_entity_poly.pdbx_strand_id
1 'polypeptide(L)'
;MLKAGFMKWRYFLYFFPIHFIIIMFLSTPIDKVFAEIPKWLLVVVSSYLIMAMVFALVMQFKPILSNAKREFLALIAIGAIRGFAILDIGLLLDLPQVKPYLLRPLNSSVTVPLSFLVLRHLIGSRREFKELFQTLYVENIKVRTDHFTSEKAKINESEIDQIEAKVLATLDPLRQEIERVAGIQLSSSDLKREMIIIQSFIEERLRPLSHDLWRRQKIEPPRLNYIESLFRLFFGTKSQFGYAIVPSFVFSIVAGSTIESFAFAWRHAFIHLIVQVIIFLAFEFIYERYESLRKYLNLAAILMCLSIPFLFDLLLISNYRTAPSNLGAEIVAIGWFLLLSLTFTVAKAQSDYQIELIS
;
A
#
# COMPACT_ATOMS: atom_id res chain seq x y z
N MET A 1 10.18 -8.36 4.52
CA MET A 1 9.66 -8.79 5.85
C MET A 1 8.33 -8.09 6.09
N LEU A 2 7.24 -8.80 6.43
CA LEU A 2 5.92 -8.18 6.67
C LEU A 2 6.03 -7.20 7.86
N LYS A 3 5.95 -5.89 7.59
CA LYS A 3 5.92 -4.86 8.65
C LYS A 3 4.57 -4.93 9.37
N ALA A 4 4.50 -4.59 10.66
CA ALA A 4 3.21 -4.47 11.37
C ALA A 4 2.40 -3.28 10.82
N GLY A 5 1.13 -3.14 11.24
CA GLY A 5 0.23 -2.08 10.79
C GLY A 5 -0.89 -2.54 9.87
N PHE A 6 -1.28 -3.82 9.91
CA PHE A 6 -2.51 -4.33 9.28
C PHE A 6 -3.74 -3.87 10.04
N MET A 7 -3.70 -3.75 11.37
CA MET A 7 -4.87 -3.37 12.15
C MET A 7 -4.91 -1.85 12.38
N LYS A 8 -5.77 -1.15 11.64
CA LYS A 8 -6.06 0.28 11.84
C LYS A 8 -7.56 0.54 11.66
N TRP A 9 -8.15 1.41 12.49
CA TRP A 9 -9.56 1.80 12.41
C TRP A 9 -9.97 2.28 11.01
N ARG A 10 -9.11 3.01 10.32
CA ARG A 10 -9.38 3.45 8.94
C ARG A 10 -9.63 2.26 8.00
N TYR A 11 -8.85 1.19 8.10
CA TYR A 11 -9.00 0.02 7.24
C TYR A 11 -10.26 -0.74 7.64
N PHE A 12 -10.56 -0.80 8.93
CA PHE A 12 -11.82 -1.34 9.41
C PHE A 12 -13.02 -0.61 8.78
N LEU A 13 -13.03 0.72 8.77
CA LEU A 13 -14.10 1.51 8.14
C LEU A 13 -14.20 1.27 6.62
N TYR A 14 -13.06 1.27 5.91
CA TYR A 14 -13.03 0.97 4.47
C TYR A 14 -13.35 -0.49 4.13
N PHE A 15 -13.35 -1.38 5.11
CA PHE A 15 -13.78 -2.75 4.93
C PHE A 15 -15.31 -2.87 4.86
N PHE A 16 -16.09 -1.89 5.35
CA PHE A 16 -17.55 -1.98 5.34
C PHE A 16 -18.17 -2.18 3.93
N PRO A 17 -17.78 -1.41 2.88
CA PRO A 17 -18.29 -1.66 1.54
C PRO A 17 -17.94 -3.05 1.00
N ILE A 18 -16.73 -3.55 1.30
CA ILE A 18 -16.28 -4.90 0.91
C ILE A 18 -17.16 -5.94 1.61
N HIS A 19 -17.36 -5.80 2.92
CA HIS A 19 -18.22 -6.65 3.72
C HIS A 19 -19.67 -6.68 3.20
N PHE A 20 -20.22 -5.52 2.88
CA PHE A 20 -21.56 -5.39 2.29
C PHE A 20 -21.66 -6.18 0.98
N ILE A 21 -20.72 -5.96 0.04
CA ILE A 21 -20.72 -6.66 -1.26
C ILE A 21 -20.61 -8.17 -1.05
N ILE A 22 -19.72 -8.63 -0.17
CA ILE A 22 -19.51 -10.05 0.07
C ILE A 22 -20.75 -10.72 0.66
N ILE A 23 -21.46 -10.05 1.57
CA ILE A 23 -22.70 -10.61 2.11
C ILE A 23 -23.80 -10.63 1.05
N MET A 24 -23.99 -9.52 0.34
CA MET A 24 -25.10 -9.40 -0.60
C MET A 24 -24.93 -10.26 -1.87
N PHE A 25 -23.70 -10.60 -2.25
CA PHE A 25 -23.43 -11.28 -3.53
C PHE A 25 -22.73 -12.65 -3.41
N LEU A 26 -22.08 -12.99 -2.30
CA LEU A 26 -21.35 -14.26 -2.15
C LEU A 26 -21.76 -15.15 -0.98
N SER A 27 -22.48 -14.61 0.02
CA SER A 27 -22.80 -15.41 1.20
C SER A 27 -23.90 -16.44 0.94
N THR A 28 -24.74 -16.20 -0.08
CA THR A 28 -25.86 -17.03 -0.48
C THR A 28 -26.22 -16.69 -1.93
N PRO A 29 -26.83 -17.61 -2.71
CA PRO A 29 -27.39 -17.29 -4.03
C PRO A 29 -28.19 -15.99 -4.05
N ILE A 30 -27.96 -15.18 -5.08
CA ILE A 30 -28.42 -13.79 -5.14
C ILE A 30 -29.95 -13.68 -5.11
N ASP A 31 -30.65 -14.62 -5.72
CA ASP A 31 -32.11 -14.74 -5.70
C ASP A 31 -32.66 -14.83 -4.27
N LYS A 32 -32.01 -15.63 -3.41
CA LYS A 32 -32.40 -15.78 -2.00
C LYS A 32 -32.05 -14.56 -1.16
N VAL A 33 -30.98 -13.85 -1.52
CA VAL A 33 -30.61 -12.60 -0.84
C VAL A 33 -31.62 -11.50 -1.13
N PHE A 34 -31.95 -11.33 -2.41
CA PHE A 34 -32.85 -10.27 -2.86
C PHE A 34 -34.33 -10.53 -2.51
N ALA A 35 -34.70 -11.77 -2.23
CA ALA A 35 -36.01 -12.09 -1.67
C ALA A 35 -36.21 -11.55 -0.24
N GLU A 36 -35.14 -11.44 0.56
CA GLU A 36 -35.20 -11.09 1.98
C GLU A 36 -34.23 -9.95 2.36
N ILE A 37 -34.12 -8.93 1.51
CA ILE A 37 -33.16 -7.81 1.65
C ILE A 37 -33.14 -7.21 3.06
N PRO A 38 -34.27 -6.88 3.73
CA PRO A 38 -34.24 -6.25 5.04
C PRO A 38 -33.54 -7.12 6.10
N LYS A 39 -33.77 -8.43 6.08
CA LYS A 39 -33.12 -9.37 7.00
C LYS A 39 -31.63 -9.50 6.68
N TRP A 40 -31.26 -9.56 5.41
CA TRP A 40 -29.85 -9.58 5.00
C TRP A 40 -29.10 -8.30 5.36
N LEU A 41 -29.73 -7.12 5.24
CA LEU A 41 -29.16 -5.87 5.73
C LEU A 41 -28.93 -5.90 7.25
N LEU A 42 -29.85 -6.51 8.01
CA LEU A 42 -29.66 -6.70 9.44
C LEU A 42 -28.47 -7.61 9.75
N VAL A 43 -28.28 -8.68 8.96
CA VAL A 43 -27.08 -9.54 9.04
C VAL A 43 -25.81 -8.73 8.74
N VAL A 44 -25.81 -7.90 7.69
CA VAL A 44 -24.67 -7.04 7.34
C VAL A 44 -24.27 -6.14 8.50
N VAL A 45 -25.22 -5.36 9.03
CA VAL A 45 -24.96 -4.38 10.08
C VAL A 45 -24.56 -5.07 11.38
N SER A 46 -25.33 -6.07 11.81
CA SER A 46 -25.12 -6.72 13.11
C SER A 46 -23.81 -7.50 13.17
N SER A 47 -23.47 -8.25 12.10
CA SER A 47 -22.19 -8.96 12.04
C SER A 47 -20.99 -8.01 11.99
N TYR A 48 -21.14 -6.84 11.35
CA TYR A 48 -20.10 -5.81 11.32
C TYR A 48 -19.93 -5.14 12.69
N LEU A 49 -21.02 -4.86 13.42
CA LEU A 49 -20.96 -4.33 14.78
C LEU A 49 -20.30 -5.30 15.76
N ILE A 50 -20.64 -6.60 15.68
CA ILE A 50 -19.99 -7.63 16.49
C ILE A 50 -18.50 -7.69 16.19
N MET A 51 -18.13 -7.68 14.90
CA MET A 51 -16.73 -7.60 14.48
C MET A 51 -16.05 -6.34 15.02
N ALA A 52 -16.73 -5.18 15.02
CA ALA A 52 -16.19 -3.91 15.52
C ALA A 52 -15.87 -3.95 17.01
N MET A 53 -16.75 -4.57 17.83
CA MET A 53 -16.51 -4.74 19.27
C MET A 53 -15.24 -5.54 19.53
N VAL A 54 -15.07 -6.68 18.86
CA VAL A 54 -13.87 -7.52 19.03
C VAL A 54 -12.64 -6.81 18.47
N PHE A 55 -12.75 -6.14 17.33
CA PHE A 55 -11.67 -5.37 16.75
C PHE A 55 -11.20 -4.27 17.72
N ALA A 56 -12.12 -3.56 18.37
CA ALA A 56 -11.82 -2.55 19.37
C ALA A 56 -11.05 -3.13 20.57
N LEU A 57 -11.46 -4.30 21.06
CA LEU A 57 -10.78 -4.99 22.15
C LEU A 57 -9.34 -5.36 21.75
N VAL A 58 -9.16 -6.00 20.59
CA VAL A 58 -7.82 -6.40 20.10
C VAL A 58 -6.89 -5.19 19.91
N MET A 59 -7.44 -4.06 19.44
CA MET A 59 -6.68 -2.81 19.27
C MET A 59 -6.10 -2.24 20.58
N GLN A 60 -6.54 -2.70 21.75
CA GLN A 60 -5.98 -2.30 23.04
C GLN A 60 -4.69 -3.06 23.39
N PHE A 61 -4.42 -4.20 22.73
CA PHE A 61 -3.29 -5.07 23.05
C PHE A 61 -2.05 -4.75 22.20
N LYS A 62 -1.17 -3.88 22.72
CA LYS A 62 0.11 -3.53 22.08
C LYS A 62 0.96 -4.71 21.60
N PRO A 63 1.07 -5.86 22.31
CA PRO A 63 1.88 -6.99 21.87
C PRO A 63 1.37 -7.66 20.58
N ILE A 64 0.10 -7.47 20.23
CA ILE A 64 -0.49 -7.93 18.97
C ILE A 64 -0.10 -6.95 17.86
N LEU A 65 -0.32 -5.65 18.09
CA LEU A 65 -0.08 -4.58 17.11
C LEU A 65 1.39 -4.35 16.77
N SER A 66 2.33 -4.80 17.60
CA SER A 66 3.76 -4.68 17.32
C SER A 66 4.29 -5.72 16.33
N ASN A 67 3.53 -6.78 16.03
CA ASN A 67 3.98 -7.90 15.20
C ASN A 67 2.98 -8.26 14.11
N ALA A 68 3.40 -8.15 12.85
CA ALA A 68 2.59 -8.46 11.67
C ALA A 68 1.94 -9.85 11.70
N LYS A 69 2.65 -10.89 12.15
CA LYS A 69 2.11 -12.25 12.22
C LYS A 69 0.97 -12.33 13.24
N ARG A 70 1.13 -11.65 14.38
CA ARG A 70 0.11 -11.60 15.44
C ARG A 70 -1.11 -10.79 15.01
N GLU A 71 -0.91 -9.66 14.34
CA GLU A 71 -2.01 -8.90 13.73
C GLU A 71 -2.78 -9.75 12.72
N PHE A 72 -2.09 -10.50 11.86
CA PHE A 72 -2.73 -11.35 10.86
C PHE A 72 -3.50 -12.51 11.49
N LEU A 73 -2.94 -13.16 12.52
CA LEU A 73 -3.64 -14.18 13.32
C LEU A 73 -4.86 -13.60 14.03
N ALA A 74 -4.75 -12.39 14.58
CA ALA A 74 -5.89 -11.72 15.21
C ALA A 74 -6.99 -11.39 14.18
N LEU A 75 -6.63 -10.96 12.96
CA LEU A 75 -7.59 -10.74 11.88
C LEU A 75 -8.29 -12.02 11.44
N ILE A 76 -7.59 -13.17 11.44
CA ILE A 76 -8.21 -14.49 11.21
C ILE A 76 -9.26 -14.78 12.28
N ALA A 77 -8.92 -14.61 13.56
CA ALA A 77 -9.84 -14.85 14.68
C ALA A 77 -11.05 -13.89 14.67
N ILE A 78 -10.82 -12.60 14.40
CA ILE A 78 -11.88 -11.59 14.22
C ILE A 78 -12.78 -11.98 13.03
N GLY A 79 -12.18 -12.47 11.94
CA GLY A 79 -12.88 -13.03 10.80
C GLY A 79 -13.79 -14.19 11.20
N ALA A 80 -13.28 -15.16 11.96
CA ALA A 80 -14.08 -16.29 12.46
C ALA A 80 -15.31 -15.81 13.25
N ILE A 81 -15.11 -14.87 14.20
CA ILE A 81 -16.20 -14.32 15.03
C ILE A 81 -17.25 -13.60 14.16
N ARG A 82 -16.83 -12.79 13.19
CA ARG A 82 -17.75 -12.19 12.21
C ARG A 82 -18.54 -13.27 11.46
N GLY A 83 -17.91 -14.37 11.07
CA GLY A 83 -18.58 -15.45 10.35
C GLY A 83 -19.57 -16.24 11.21
N PHE A 84 -19.28 -16.44 12.50
CA PHE A 84 -20.27 -16.95 13.46
C PHE A 84 -21.43 -15.98 13.63
N ALA A 85 -21.17 -14.68 13.76
CA ALA A 85 -22.24 -13.67 13.83
C ALA A 85 -23.16 -13.71 12.59
N ILE A 86 -22.60 -13.83 11.38
CA ILE A 86 -23.38 -13.99 10.15
C ILE A 86 -24.26 -15.24 10.21
N LEU A 87 -23.71 -16.36 10.68
CA LEU A 87 -24.43 -17.62 10.80
C LEU A 87 -25.56 -17.52 11.84
N ASP A 88 -25.25 -17.11 13.06
CA ASP A 88 -26.18 -17.13 14.19
C ASP A 88 -27.32 -16.14 13.98
N ILE A 89 -27.02 -14.91 13.53
CA ILE A 89 -28.05 -13.93 13.17
C ILE A 89 -28.88 -14.42 11.99
N GLY A 90 -28.23 -15.05 11.01
CA GLY A 90 -28.92 -15.65 9.87
C GLY A 90 -29.92 -16.74 10.30
N LEU A 91 -29.52 -17.63 11.21
CA LEU A 91 -30.40 -18.66 11.79
C LEU A 91 -31.55 -18.04 12.60
N LEU A 92 -31.26 -17.02 13.41
CA LEU A 92 -32.29 -16.31 14.19
C LEU A 92 -33.35 -15.63 13.33
N LEU A 93 -32.98 -15.19 12.13
CA LEU A 93 -33.87 -14.54 11.16
C LEU A 93 -34.53 -15.53 10.17
N ASP A 94 -34.31 -16.82 10.36
CA ASP A 94 -34.76 -17.91 9.47
C ASP A 94 -34.28 -17.74 8.02
N LEU A 95 -33.06 -17.21 7.84
CA LEU A 95 -32.44 -17.04 6.53
C LEU A 95 -31.74 -18.34 6.08
N PRO A 96 -31.74 -18.64 4.78
CA PRO A 96 -31.05 -19.81 4.24
C PRO A 96 -29.55 -19.79 4.57
N GLN A 97 -29.09 -20.82 5.28
CA GLN A 97 -27.70 -20.98 5.66
C GLN A 97 -27.00 -22.05 4.81
N VAL A 98 -25.72 -21.81 4.56
CA VAL A 98 -24.85 -22.75 3.84
C VAL A 98 -24.50 -23.90 4.78
N LYS A 99 -24.66 -25.14 4.30
CA LYS A 99 -24.23 -26.34 5.02
C LYS A 99 -22.93 -26.90 4.41
N PRO A 100 -21.98 -27.37 5.24
CA PRO A 100 -22.00 -27.36 6.71
C PRO A 100 -21.82 -25.95 7.29
N TYR A 101 -22.45 -25.67 8.44
CA TYR A 101 -22.54 -24.32 9.01
C TYR A 101 -21.18 -23.67 9.31
N LEU A 102 -20.16 -24.46 9.62
CA LEU A 102 -18.79 -23.97 9.87
C LEU A 102 -18.12 -23.34 8.63
N LEU A 103 -18.69 -23.50 7.43
CA LEU A 103 -18.19 -22.81 6.23
C LEU A 103 -18.28 -21.28 6.34
N ARG A 104 -19.25 -20.73 7.09
CA ARG A 104 -19.39 -19.27 7.26
C ARG A 104 -18.27 -18.66 8.11
N PRO A 105 -17.99 -19.17 9.33
CA PRO A 105 -16.79 -18.82 10.08
C PRO A 105 -15.50 -18.99 9.28
N LEU A 106 -15.36 -20.09 8.54
CA LEU A 106 -14.17 -20.35 7.73
C LEU A 106 -14.00 -19.32 6.60
N ASN A 107 -15.07 -18.99 5.88
CA ASN A 107 -15.08 -17.94 4.84
C ASN A 107 -14.60 -16.62 5.40
N SER A 108 -15.23 -16.18 6.48
CA SER A 108 -14.90 -14.90 7.06
C SER A 108 -13.48 -14.85 7.64
N SER A 109 -12.96 -15.97 8.16
CA SER A 109 -11.57 -16.14 8.60
C SER A 109 -10.54 -15.95 7.49
N VAL A 110 -10.90 -16.21 6.24
CA VAL A 110 -10.04 -15.99 5.05
C VAL A 110 -10.27 -14.58 4.49
N THR A 111 -11.53 -14.21 4.32
CA THR A 111 -11.95 -12.96 3.68
C THR A 111 -11.47 -11.72 4.43
N VAL A 112 -11.62 -11.68 5.75
CA VAL A 112 -11.21 -10.53 6.57
C VAL A 112 -9.71 -10.22 6.45
N PRO A 113 -8.79 -11.15 6.75
CA PRO A 113 -7.35 -10.84 6.69
C PRO A 113 -6.89 -10.51 5.26
N LEU A 114 -7.44 -11.15 4.22
CA LEU A 114 -7.12 -10.80 2.83
C LEU A 114 -7.61 -9.39 2.47
N SER A 115 -8.82 -9.00 2.92
CA SER A 115 -9.33 -7.64 2.72
C SER A 115 -8.43 -6.60 3.39
N PHE A 116 -7.98 -6.87 4.61
CA PHE A 116 -7.08 -5.98 5.33
C PHE A 116 -5.68 -5.92 4.69
N LEU A 117 -5.21 -7.02 4.09
CA LEU A 117 -3.98 -7.04 3.30
C LEU A 117 -4.09 -6.11 2.08
N VAL A 118 -5.20 -6.18 1.34
CA VAL A 118 -5.50 -5.29 0.21
C VAL A 118 -5.55 -3.83 0.68
N LEU A 119 -6.38 -3.54 1.69
CA LEU A 119 -6.58 -2.18 2.17
C LEU A 119 -5.27 -1.55 2.66
N ARG A 120 -4.42 -2.32 3.34
CA ARG A 120 -3.11 -1.85 3.77
C ARG A 120 -2.24 -1.41 2.60
N HIS A 121 -2.11 -2.22 1.55
CA HIS A 121 -1.18 -1.91 0.46
C HIS A 121 -1.74 -0.93 -0.55
N LEU A 122 -3.06 -0.88 -0.75
CA LEU A 122 -3.67 0.09 -1.66
C LEU A 122 -3.88 1.47 -1.01
N ILE A 123 -4.20 1.53 0.29
CA ILE A 123 -4.51 2.77 1.02
C ILE A 123 -3.36 3.21 1.93
N GLY A 124 -2.74 2.27 2.66
CA GLY A 124 -1.65 2.56 3.60
C GLY A 124 -0.35 2.99 2.92
N SER A 125 -0.10 2.49 1.71
CA SER A 125 1.12 2.70 0.93
C SER A 125 1.50 4.17 0.72
N ARG A 126 0.52 5.04 0.42
CA ARG A 126 0.76 6.45 0.15
C ARG A 126 1.33 7.20 1.35
N ARG A 127 0.85 6.86 2.55
CA ARG A 127 1.25 7.55 3.77
C ARG A 127 2.62 7.09 4.23
N GLU A 128 2.87 5.79 4.20
CA GLU A 128 4.20 5.24 4.53
C GLU A 128 5.26 5.75 3.55
N PHE A 129 4.92 5.89 2.26
CA PHE A 129 5.78 6.54 1.28
C PHE A 129 6.05 8.01 1.63
N LYS A 130 5.00 8.78 1.96
CA LYS A 130 5.14 10.18 2.35
C LYS A 130 6.01 10.35 3.60
N GLU A 131 5.79 9.52 4.62
CA GLU A 131 6.57 9.53 5.86
C GLU A 131 8.03 9.13 5.60
N LEU A 132 8.27 8.08 4.80
CA LEU A 132 9.62 7.63 4.45
C LEU A 132 10.38 8.67 3.62
N PHE A 133 9.74 9.27 2.62
CA PHE A 133 10.33 10.33 1.80
C PHE A 133 10.74 11.53 2.67
N GLN A 134 9.86 11.93 3.60
CA GLN A 134 10.18 13.03 4.52
C GLN A 134 11.38 12.69 5.42
N THR A 135 11.43 11.48 5.98
CA THR A 135 12.55 11.05 6.82
C THR A 135 13.87 11.04 6.04
N LEU A 136 13.91 10.38 4.88
CA LEU A 136 15.13 10.25 4.08
C LEU A 136 15.58 11.57 3.48
N TYR A 137 14.65 12.44 3.10
CA TYR A 137 14.98 13.78 2.62
C TYR A 137 15.61 14.62 3.73
N VAL A 138 15.05 14.57 4.94
CA VAL A 138 15.60 15.27 6.12
C VAL A 138 16.97 14.70 6.50
N GLU A 139 17.14 13.37 6.49
CA GLU A 139 18.42 12.72 6.78
C GLU A 139 19.49 13.05 5.73
N ASN A 140 19.19 12.92 4.43
CA ASN A 140 20.15 13.25 3.37
C ASN A 140 20.57 14.72 3.39
N ILE A 141 19.66 15.64 3.70
CA ILE A 141 20.01 17.06 3.84
C ILE A 141 20.86 17.30 5.08
N LYS A 142 20.52 16.68 6.23
CA LYS A 142 21.37 16.77 7.43
C LYS A 142 22.78 16.29 7.13
N VAL A 143 22.91 15.12 6.50
CA VAL A 143 24.21 14.55 6.12
C VAL A 143 24.98 15.48 5.16
N ARG A 144 24.32 16.06 4.15
CA ARG A 144 24.97 17.05 3.27
C ARG A 144 25.40 18.30 4.03
N THR A 145 24.55 18.82 4.91
CA THR A 145 24.83 20.02 5.69
C THR A 145 26.02 19.78 6.63
N ASP A 146 26.05 18.63 7.30
CA ASP A 146 27.13 18.21 8.18
C ASP A 146 28.43 17.99 7.39
N HIS A 147 28.36 17.43 6.17
CA HIS A 147 29.52 17.29 5.27
C HIS A 147 30.10 18.65 4.85
N PHE A 148 29.25 19.61 4.46
CA PHE A 148 29.69 20.98 4.14
C PHE A 148 30.26 21.72 5.36
N THR A 149 29.83 21.37 6.57
CA THR A 149 30.35 21.95 7.81
C THR A 149 31.68 21.30 8.22
N SER A 150 31.85 20.01 7.96
CA SER A 150 33.08 19.24 8.23
C SER A 150 34.19 19.50 7.21
N GLU A 151 33.89 19.65 5.93
CA GLU A 151 34.88 20.03 4.91
C GLU A 151 35.42 21.44 5.14
N LYS A 152 34.60 22.36 5.66
CA LYS A 152 35.05 23.70 6.10
C LYS A 152 35.90 23.68 7.37
N ALA A 153 35.97 22.56 8.09
CA ALA A 153 36.76 22.44 9.32
C ALA A 153 38.23 22.01 9.07
N LYS A 154 38.64 21.79 7.82
CA LYS A 154 40.03 21.49 7.44
C LYS A 154 40.64 22.57 6.52
N ILE A 155 40.40 23.83 6.85
CA ILE A 155 41.10 24.94 6.18
C ILE A 155 42.48 25.06 6.85
N ASN A 156 43.55 24.81 6.10
CA ASN A 156 44.92 25.07 6.57
C ASN A 156 45.12 26.59 6.75
N GLU A 157 45.94 27.01 7.72
CA GLU A 157 46.23 28.44 7.98
C GLU A 157 46.65 29.22 6.72
N SER A 158 47.30 28.58 5.75
CA SER A 158 47.70 29.20 4.47
C SER A 158 46.56 29.45 3.46
N GLU A 159 45.42 28.78 3.61
CA GLU A 159 44.21 29.03 2.79
C GLU A 159 43.36 30.16 3.36
N ILE A 160 43.49 30.47 4.66
CA ILE A 160 42.78 31.56 5.34
C ILE A 160 43.18 32.91 4.74
N ASP A 161 44.48 33.15 4.52
CA ASP A 161 44.99 34.39 3.92
C ASP A 161 44.50 34.59 2.48
N GLN A 162 44.38 33.50 1.71
CA GLN A 162 43.87 33.54 0.34
C GLN A 162 42.37 33.77 0.29
N ILE A 163 41.61 33.16 1.22
CA ILE A 163 40.16 33.38 1.35
C ILE A 163 39.89 34.81 1.81
N GLU A 164 40.67 35.35 2.76
CA GLU A 164 40.57 36.73 3.23
C GLU A 164 40.83 37.71 2.08
N ALA A 165 41.89 37.52 1.29
CA ALA A 165 42.17 38.34 0.12
C ALA A 165 41.05 38.30 -0.93
N LYS A 166 40.44 37.13 -1.13
CA LYS A 166 39.34 36.93 -2.09
C LYS A 166 38.03 37.53 -1.60
N VAL A 167 37.76 37.46 -0.30
CA VAL A 167 36.63 38.12 0.36
C VAL A 167 36.79 39.64 0.30
N LEU A 168 37.96 40.17 0.62
CA LEU A 168 38.28 41.60 0.48
C LEU A 168 38.11 42.09 -0.96
N ALA A 169 38.57 41.33 -1.96
CA ALA A 169 38.37 41.66 -3.37
C ALA A 169 36.90 41.59 -3.81
N THR A 170 36.12 40.66 -3.26
CA THR A 170 34.67 40.53 -3.57
C THR A 170 33.84 41.62 -2.90
N LEU A 171 34.30 42.15 -1.76
CA LEU A 171 33.66 43.21 -1.00
C LEU A 171 34.07 44.61 -1.45
N ASP A 172 35.14 44.76 -2.23
CA ASP A 172 35.64 46.04 -2.72
C ASP A 172 34.60 46.84 -3.54
N PRO A 173 33.77 46.23 -4.41
CA PRO A 173 32.67 46.94 -5.08
C PRO A 173 31.60 47.44 -4.09
N LEU A 174 31.34 46.67 -3.03
CA LEU A 174 30.37 47.01 -2.00
C LEU A 174 30.89 48.15 -1.12
N ARG A 175 32.18 48.13 -0.81
CA ARG A 175 32.92 49.20 -0.14
C ARG A 175 32.84 50.50 -0.93
N GLN A 176 33.15 50.46 -2.22
CA GLN A 176 33.11 51.64 -3.09
C GLN A 176 31.70 52.25 -3.13
N GLU A 177 30.67 51.41 -3.12
CA GLU A 177 29.28 51.87 -3.12
C GLU A 177 28.84 52.45 -1.76
N ILE A 178 29.29 51.87 -0.64
CA ILE A 178 29.07 52.42 0.71
C ILE A 178 29.81 53.76 0.88
N GLU A 179 31.07 53.86 0.46
CA GLU A 179 31.85 55.11 0.50
C GLU A 179 31.22 56.20 -0.39
N ARG A 180 30.68 55.82 -1.55
CA ARG A 180 29.94 56.71 -2.46
C ARG A 180 28.64 57.23 -1.86
N VAL A 181 27.88 56.38 -1.16
CA VAL A 181 26.59 56.75 -0.55
C VAL A 181 26.77 57.51 0.77
N ALA A 182 27.77 57.15 1.57
CA ALA A 182 28.05 57.77 2.86
C ALA A 182 28.85 59.08 2.75
N GLY A 183 29.55 59.31 1.63
CA GLY A 183 30.36 60.51 1.39
C GLY A 183 31.63 60.59 2.26
N ILE A 184 32.07 59.47 2.84
CA ILE A 184 33.21 59.39 3.76
C ILE A 184 34.09 58.21 3.31
N GLN A 185 35.40 58.43 3.21
CA GLN A 185 36.38 57.35 3.01
C GLN A 185 36.51 56.52 4.30
N LEU A 186 36.14 55.25 4.23
CA LEU A 186 36.24 54.34 5.37
C LEU A 186 37.71 53.96 5.58
N SER A 187 38.20 54.15 6.81
CA SER A 187 39.53 53.68 7.19
C SER A 187 39.56 52.14 7.17
N SER A 188 40.73 51.54 6.91
CA SER A 188 40.90 50.08 6.89
C SER A 188 40.45 49.41 8.21
N SER A 189 40.56 50.12 9.33
CA SER A 189 40.05 49.67 10.64
C SER A 189 38.53 49.68 10.75
N ASP A 190 37.85 50.68 10.20
CA ASP A 190 36.39 50.77 10.25
C ASP A 190 35.74 49.71 9.35
N LEU A 191 36.37 49.41 8.21
CA LEU A 191 35.98 48.34 7.30
C LEU A 191 36.09 46.96 7.92
N LYS A 192 37.20 46.69 8.63
CA LYS A 192 37.35 45.43 9.39
C LYS A 192 36.27 45.29 10.44
N ARG A 193 35.91 46.38 11.13
CA ARG A 193 34.86 46.38 12.14
C ARG A 193 33.48 46.07 11.55
N GLU A 194 33.11 46.73 10.46
CA GLU A 194 31.85 46.47 9.76
C GLU A 194 31.80 45.05 9.15
N MET A 195 32.92 44.54 8.64
CA MET A 195 33.01 43.17 8.12
C MET A 195 32.79 42.14 9.23
N ILE A 196 33.35 42.34 10.42
CA ILE A 196 33.10 41.49 11.59
C ILE A 196 31.62 41.54 11.99
N ILE A 197 30.99 42.71 11.93
CA ILE A 197 29.55 42.87 12.22
C ILE A 197 28.71 42.09 11.20
N ILE A 198 28.98 42.24 9.90
CA ILE A 198 28.28 41.50 8.83
C ILE A 198 28.48 39.99 8.99
N GLN A 199 29.69 39.54 9.30
CA GLN A 199 30.00 38.13 9.50
C GLN A 199 29.29 37.56 10.73
N SER A 200 29.25 38.33 11.83
CA SER A 200 28.47 37.97 13.02
C SER A 200 26.97 37.89 12.71
N PHE A 201 26.44 38.81 11.91
CA PHE A 201 25.03 38.80 11.50
C PHE A 201 24.71 37.60 10.59
N ILE A 202 25.63 37.21 9.71
CA ILE A 202 25.48 36.01 8.88
C ILE A 202 25.42 34.75 9.74
N GLU A 203 26.33 34.63 10.71
CA GLU A 203 26.45 33.44 11.57
C GLU A 203 25.35 33.36 12.63
N GLU A 204 24.98 34.47 13.26
CA GLU A 204 24.02 34.48 14.38
C GLU A 204 22.56 34.62 13.94
N ARG A 205 22.30 35.26 12.79
CA ARG A 205 20.92 35.55 12.34
C ARG A 205 20.57 34.79 11.07
N LEU A 206 21.33 34.95 9.99
CA LEU A 206 20.96 34.38 8.69
C LEU A 206 21.10 32.86 8.61
N ARG A 207 22.18 32.27 9.13
CA ARG A 207 22.41 30.81 9.10
C ARG A 207 21.42 30.02 9.97
N PRO A 208 21.05 30.47 11.18
CA PRO A 208 20.00 29.82 11.97
C PRO A 208 18.62 30.02 11.37
N LEU A 209 18.32 31.22 10.86
CA LEU A 209 17.02 31.52 10.23
C LEU A 209 16.83 30.74 8.94
N SER A 210 17.87 30.51 8.14
CA SER A 210 17.78 29.65 6.96
C SER A 210 17.48 28.21 7.37
N HIS A 211 18.17 27.67 8.38
CA HIS A 211 17.87 26.34 8.94
C HIS A 211 16.43 26.24 9.46
N ASP A 212 15.94 27.25 10.17
CA ASP A 212 14.58 27.28 10.69
C ASP A 212 13.52 27.44 9.59
N LEU A 213 13.79 28.26 8.57
CA LEU A 213 12.93 28.39 7.39
C LEU A 213 12.86 27.07 6.61
N TRP A 214 13.99 26.38 6.45
CA TRP A 214 14.04 25.05 5.81
C TRP A 214 13.33 23.98 6.64
N ARG A 215 13.48 23.97 7.97
CA ARG A 215 12.70 23.08 8.87
C ARG A 215 11.21 23.36 8.80
N ARG A 216 10.81 24.63 8.62
CA ARG A 216 9.40 25.05 8.50
C ARG A 216 8.84 24.86 7.10
N GLN A 217 9.68 24.68 6.08
CA GLN A 217 9.24 24.46 4.71
C GLN A 217 8.59 23.08 4.60
N LYS A 218 7.26 23.06 4.55
CA LYS A 218 6.49 21.85 4.24
C LYS A 218 6.70 21.52 2.76
N ILE A 219 7.78 20.81 2.44
CA ILE A 219 7.97 20.26 1.10
C ILE A 219 6.85 19.25 0.88
N GLU A 220 5.96 19.56 -0.05
CA GLU A 220 4.95 18.60 -0.49
C GLU A 220 5.69 17.46 -1.19
N PRO A 221 5.49 16.20 -0.78
CA PRO A 221 6.01 15.07 -1.55
C PRO A 221 5.45 15.14 -2.97
N PRO A 222 6.18 14.66 -3.98
CA PRO A 222 5.64 14.56 -5.32
C PRO A 222 4.31 13.81 -5.27
N ARG A 223 3.25 14.45 -5.78
CA ARG A 223 1.94 13.82 -5.86
C ARG A 223 2.05 12.70 -6.88
N LEU A 224 2.09 11.45 -6.41
CA LEU A 224 2.03 10.31 -7.30
C LEU A 224 0.67 10.30 -7.97
N ASN A 225 0.63 10.64 -9.27
CA ASN A 225 -0.54 10.44 -10.10
C ASN A 225 -0.87 8.94 -10.10
N TYR A 226 -2.03 8.58 -9.57
CA TYR A 226 -2.39 7.18 -9.36
C TYR A 226 -2.46 6.41 -10.68
N ILE A 227 -2.97 7.06 -11.73
CA ILE A 227 -3.06 6.51 -13.08
C ILE A 227 -1.66 6.24 -13.65
N GLU A 228 -0.74 7.19 -13.50
CA GLU A 228 0.63 7.05 -14.00
C GLU A 228 1.40 5.97 -13.23
N SER A 229 1.19 5.89 -11.91
CA SER A 229 1.76 4.83 -11.07
C SER A 229 1.20 3.46 -11.47
N LEU A 230 -0.11 3.35 -11.69
CA LEU A 230 -0.73 2.13 -12.20
C LEU A 230 -0.18 1.76 -13.59
N PHE A 231 -0.05 2.71 -14.51
CA PHE A 231 0.54 2.48 -15.83
C PHE A 231 1.98 1.96 -15.72
N ARG A 232 2.81 2.55 -14.86
CA ARG A 232 4.16 2.02 -14.59
C ARG A 232 4.12 0.61 -14.03
N LEU A 233 3.20 0.31 -13.11
CA LEU A 233 3.08 -1.02 -12.52
C LEU A 233 2.66 -2.08 -13.56
N PHE A 234 1.76 -1.73 -14.47
CA PHE A 234 1.27 -2.65 -15.50
C PHE A 234 2.22 -2.81 -16.69
N PHE A 235 2.90 -1.76 -17.13
CA PHE A 235 3.69 -1.77 -18.38
C PHE A 235 5.20 -1.59 -18.19
N GLY A 236 5.64 -1.11 -17.02
CA GLY A 236 7.04 -0.78 -16.75
C GLY A 236 7.75 -1.76 -15.81
N THR A 237 7.03 -2.37 -14.87
CA THR A 237 7.59 -3.31 -13.89
C THR A 237 7.06 -4.73 -14.09
N LYS A 238 7.86 -5.75 -13.78
CA LYS A 238 7.40 -7.15 -13.78
C LYS A 238 6.23 -7.33 -12.81
N SER A 239 5.08 -7.74 -13.32
CA SER A 239 3.89 -7.99 -12.51
C SER A 239 4.14 -9.14 -11.55
N GLN A 240 3.58 -9.03 -10.34
CA GLN A 240 3.73 -10.02 -9.28
C GLN A 240 2.42 -10.79 -9.04
N PHE A 241 1.61 -10.90 -10.09
CA PHE A 241 0.31 -11.57 -10.04
C PHE A 241 0.41 -13.04 -9.60
N GLY A 242 1.56 -13.70 -9.77
CA GLY A 242 1.78 -15.06 -9.29
C GLY A 242 1.52 -15.23 -7.78
N TYR A 243 1.84 -14.22 -6.96
CA TYR A 243 1.53 -14.26 -5.52
C TYR A 243 0.03 -14.18 -5.22
N ALA A 244 -0.80 -13.72 -6.16
CA ALA A 244 -2.24 -13.68 -6.02
C ALA A 244 -2.91 -15.05 -6.25
N ILE A 245 -2.23 -15.99 -6.92
CA ILE A 245 -2.82 -17.28 -7.32
C ILE A 245 -3.25 -18.09 -6.09
N VAL A 246 -2.35 -18.29 -5.12
CA VAL A 246 -2.66 -19.11 -3.93
C VAL A 246 -3.74 -18.47 -3.04
N PRO A 247 -3.67 -17.18 -2.67
CA PRO A 247 -4.75 -16.54 -1.92
C PRO A 247 -6.10 -16.55 -2.67
N SER A 248 -6.08 -16.40 -4.00
CA SER A 248 -7.29 -16.48 -4.82
C SER A 248 -7.85 -17.89 -4.85
N PHE A 249 -7.01 -18.93 -4.95
CA PHE A 249 -7.44 -20.32 -4.84
C PHE A 249 -8.15 -20.60 -3.51
N VAL A 250 -7.56 -20.18 -2.39
CA VAL A 250 -8.18 -20.35 -1.06
C VAL A 250 -9.50 -19.58 -0.98
N PHE A 251 -9.54 -18.34 -1.47
CA PHE A 251 -10.78 -17.56 -1.52
C PHE A 251 -11.85 -18.24 -2.38
N SER A 252 -11.50 -18.75 -3.56
CA SER A 252 -12.42 -19.42 -4.49
C SER A 252 -13.04 -20.68 -3.91
N ILE A 253 -12.28 -21.50 -3.16
CA ILE A 253 -12.85 -22.66 -2.45
C ILE A 253 -13.94 -22.19 -1.49
N VAL A 254 -13.61 -21.20 -0.67
CA VAL A 254 -14.49 -20.86 0.44
C VAL A 254 -15.68 -20.02 -0.02
N ALA A 255 -15.51 -19.16 -1.02
CA ALA A 255 -16.59 -18.43 -1.69
C ALA A 255 -17.47 -19.36 -2.54
N GLY A 256 -16.88 -20.26 -3.33
CA GLY A 256 -17.65 -21.24 -4.11
C GLY A 256 -18.47 -22.17 -3.22
N SER A 257 -17.93 -22.54 -2.06
CA SER A 257 -18.61 -23.42 -1.11
C SER A 257 -19.84 -22.77 -0.45
N THR A 258 -19.93 -21.44 -0.43
CA THR A 258 -21.10 -20.72 0.08
C THR A 258 -22.21 -20.54 -0.94
N ILE A 259 -21.96 -20.83 -2.22
CA ILE A 259 -22.92 -20.64 -3.31
C ILE A 259 -23.47 -21.97 -3.80
N GLU A 260 -22.61 -22.95 -4.06
CA GLU A 260 -23.02 -24.28 -4.54
C GLU A 260 -22.78 -25.37 -3.48
N SER A 261 -21.60 -25.97 -3.48
CA SER A 261 -21.22 -27.02 -2.56
C SER A 261 -19.70 -27.05 -2.38
N PHE A 262 -19.24 -27.57 -1.23
CA PHE A 262 -17.80 -27.72 -0.98
C PHE A 262 -17.12 -28.63 -2.00
N ALA A 263 -17.76 -29.73 -2.39
CA ALA A 263 -17.21 -30.69 -3.36
C ALA A 263 -17.02 -30.07 -4.75
N PHE A 264 -17.99 -29.28 -5.21
CA PHE A 264 -17.87 -28.52 -6.45
C PHE A 264 -16.78 -27.45 -6.33
N ALA A 265 -16.83 -26.63 -5.28
CA ALA A 265 -15.91 -25.51 -5.08
C ALA A 265 -14.44 -25.93 -5.02
N TRP A 266 -14.13 -27.04 -4.35
CA TRP A 266 -12.77 -27.58 -4.32
C TRP A 266 -12.29 -28.01 -5.71
N ARG A 267 -13.08 -28.78 -6.46
CA ARG A 267 -12.72 -29.25 -7.80
C ARG A 267 -12.54 -28.08 -8.77
N HIS A 268 -13.49 -27.15 -8.76
CA HIS A 268 -13.50 -25.94 -9.56
C HIS A 268 -12.26 -25.08 -9.29
N ALA A 269 -12.01 -24.74 -8.02
CA ALA A 269 -10.86 -23.94 -7.63
C ALA A 269 -9.52 -24.63 -7.96
N PHE A 270 -9.45 -25.97 -7.85
CA PHE A 270 -8.22 -26.71 -8.15
C PHE A 270 -7.88 -26.70 -9.64
N ILE A 271 -8.88 -26.81 -10.52
CA ILE A 271 -8.68 -26.66 -11.97
C ILE A 271 -8.18 -25.25 -12.28
N HIS A 272 -8.80 -24.23 -11.70
CA HIS A 272 -8.38 -22.83 -11.86
C HIS A 272 -6.94 -22.62 -11.39
N LEU A 273 -6.56 -23.20 -10.25
CA LEU A 273 -5.20 -23.16 -9.73
C LEU A 273 -4.19 -23.73 -10.73
N ILE A 274 -4.44 -24.93 -11.27
CA ILE A 274 -3.54 -25.57 -12.24
C ILE A 274 -3.37 -24.69 -13.48
N VAL A 275 -4.48 -24.22 -14.05
CA VAL A 275 -4.46 -23.37 -15.24
C VAL A 275 -3.68 -22.07 -14.98
N GLN A 276 -3.94 -21.40 -13.85
CA GLN A 276 -3.26 -20.17 -13.48
C GLN A 276 -1.76 -20.39 -13.23
N VAL A 277 -1.37 -21.51 -12.62
CA VAL A 277 0.05 -21.87 -12.43
C VAL A 277 0.73 -22.10 -13.78
N ILE A 278 0.10 -22.82 -14.72
CA ILE A 278 0.66 -23.02 -16.07
C ILE A 278 0.86 -21.69 -16.78
N ILE A 279 -0.12 -20.79 -16.73
CA ILE A 279 -0.02 -19.44 -17.31
C ILE A 279 1.12 -18.65 -16.66
N PHE A 280 1.25 -18.72 -15.32
CA PHE A 280 2.33 -18.06 -14.61
C PHE A 280 3.71 -18.58 -15.00
N LEU A 281 3.89 -19.90 -15.11
CA LEU A 281 5.14 -20.50 -15.55
C LEU A 281 5.50 -20.12 -16.99
N ALA A 282 4.50 -20.09 -17.89
CA ALA A 282 4.69 -19.62 -19.26
C ALA A 282 5.07 -18.13 -19.28
N PHE A 283 4.43 -17.29 -18.46
CA PHE A 283 4.77 -15.88 -18.31
C PHE A 283 6.22 -15.71 -17.86
N GLU A 284 6.65 -16.41 -16.80
CA GLU A 284 8.03 -16.35 -16.29
C GLU A 284 9.04 -16.72 -17.39
N PHE A 285 8.80 -17.84 -18.08
CA PHE A 285 9.66 -18.31 -19.16
C PHE A 285 9.79 -17.30 -20.32
N ILE A 286 8.68 -16.71 -20.77
CA ILE A 286 8.69 -15.76 -21.88
C ILE A 286 9.29 -14.41 -21.45
N TYR A 287 9.00 -13.96 -20.22
CA TYR A 287 9.47 -12.68 -19.68
C TYR A 287 11.01 -12.66 -19.55
N GLU A 288 11.62 -13.78 -19.16
CA GLU A 288 13.08 -13.91 -19.09
C GLU A 288 13.72 -13.88 -20.48
N ARG A 289 13.08 -14.49 -21.49
CA ARG A 289 13.70 -14.74 -22.80
C ARG A 289 13.47 -13.65 -23.84
N TYR A 290 12.40 -12.86 -23.74
CA TYR A 290 12.01 -11.88 -24.75
C TYR A 290 11.78 -10.49 -24.17
N GLU A 291 12.82 -9.64 -24.21
CA GLU A 291 12.75 -8.27 -23.66
C GLU A 291 11.73 -7.38 -24.37
N SER A 292 11.58 -7.54 -25.69
CA SER A 292 10.66 -6.74 -26.51
C SER A 292 9.19 -6.92 -26.14
N LEU A 293 8.84 -8.08 -25.57
CA LEU A 293 7.46 -8.43 -25.20
C LEU A 293 7.10 -8.04 -23.76
N ARG A 294 8.07 -7.70 -22.91
CA ARG A 294 7.87 -7.43 -21.47
C ARG A 294 6.76 -6.41 -21.18
N LYS A 295 6.63 -5.37 -22.02
CA LYS A 295 5.61 -4.32 -21.88
C LYS A 295 4.18 -4.87 -21.95
N TYR A 296 3.94 -5.93 -22.74
CA TYR A 296 2.60 -6.47 -22.98
C TYR A 296 2.33 -7.76 -22.19
N LEU A 297 3.38 -8.49 -21.79
CA LEU A 297 3.27 -9.78 -21.13
C LEU A 297 2.49 -9.72 -19.80
N ASN A 298 2.66 -8.65 -19.02
CA ASN A 298 1.95 -8.50 -17.76
C ASN A 298 0.43 -8.50 -17.95
N LEU A 299 -0.06 -7.65 -18.86
CA LEU A 299 -1.50 -7.54 -19.13
C LEU A 299 -2.02 -8.81 -19.79
N ALA A 300 -1.29 -9.36 -20.75
CA ALA A 300 -1.65 -10.61 -21.42
C ALA A 300 -1.78 -11.77 -20.42
N ALA A 301 -0.81 -11.94 -19.52
CA ALA A 301 -0.84 -13.01 -18.52
C ALA A 301 -2.01 -12.85 -17.52
N ILE A 302 -2.25 -11.63 -17.03
CA ILE A 302 -3.40 -11.35 -16.14
C ILE A 302 -4.72 -11.66 -16.86
N LEU A 303 -4.87 -11.21 -18.12
CA LEU A 303 -6.06 -11.49 -18.92
C LEU A 303 -6.24 -12.99 -19.16
N MET A 304 -5.16 -13.73 -19.46
CA MET A 304 -5.20 -15.18 -19.60
C MET A 304 -5.61 -15.88 -18.29
N CYS A 305 -5.11 -15.42 -17.14
CA CYS A 305 -5.50 -15.95 -15.83
C CYS A 305 -6.98 -15.73 -15.50
N LEU A 306 -7.66 -14.82 -16.19
CA LEU A 306 -9.10 -14.60 -16.06
C LEU A 306 -9.89 -15.38 -17.12
N SER A 307 -9.49 -15.27 -18.39
CA SER A 307 -10.26 -15.78 -19.52
C SER A 307 -10.14 -17.30 -19.70
N ILE A 308 -8.94 -17.88 -19.52
CA ILE A 308 -8.72 -19.31 -19.76
C ILE A 308 -9.46 -20.17 -18.73
N PRO A 309 -9.41 -19.88 -17.41
CA PRO A 309 -10.20 -20.64 -16.44
C PRO A 309 -11.71 -20.54 -16.71
N PHE A 310 -12.20 -19.36 -17.10
CA PHE A 310 -13.60 -19.17 -17.47
C PHE A 310 -14.01 -19.98 -18.72
N LEU A 311 -13.16 -20.00 -19.75
CA LEU A 311 -13.37 -20.84 -20.94
C LEU A 311 -13.36 -22.33 -20.60
N PHE A 312 -12.46 -22.75 -19.70
CA PHE A 312 -12.42 -24.12 -19.18
C PHE A 312 -13.71 -24.48 -18.47
N ASP A 313 -14.27 -23.58 -17.66
CA ASP A 313 -15.54 -23.80 -16.97
C ASP A 313 -16.68 -24.01 -17.97
N LEU A 314 -16.74 -23.16 -19.01
CA LEU A 314 -17.78 -23.23 -20.04
C LEU A 314 -17.74 -24.57 -20.80
N LEU A 315 -16.53 -25.05 -21.14
CA LEU A 315 -16.33 -26.21 -21.99
C LEU A 315 -16.37 -27.55 -21.23
N LEU A 316 -15.88 -27.61 -20.00
CA LEU A 316 -15.66 -28.87 -19.27
C LEU A 316 -16.53 -29.02 -18.01
N ILE A 317 -16.87 -27.90 -17.35
CA ILE A 317 -17.51 -27.93 -16.01
C ILE A 317 -19.00 -27.60 -16.08
N SER A 318 -19.48 -26.96 -17.15
CA SER A 318 -20.89 -26.61 -17.35
C SER A 318 -21.85 -27.79 -17.17
N ASN A 319 -21.45 -29.00 -17.58
CA ASN A 319 -22.22 -30.24 -17.41
C ASN A 319 -22.30 -30.76 -15.97
N TYR A 320 -21.49 -30.24 -15.05
CA TYR A 320 -21.40 -30.66 -13.65
C TYR A 320 -21.95 -29.62 -12.67
N ARG A 321 -22.41 -28.45 -13.15
CA ARG A 321 -23.04 -27.44 -12.29
C ARG A 321 -24.41 -27.91 -11.83
N THR A 322 -24.67 -27.75 -10.54
CA THR A 322 -25.97 -28.10 -9.94
C THR A 322 -26.91 -26.91 -9.86
N ALA A 323 -26.38 -25.70 -9.99
CA ALA A 323 -27.12 -24.45 -9.99
C ALA A 323 -26.78 -23.61 -11.25
N PRO A 324 -27.71 -22.74 -11.72
CA PRO A 324 -27.39 -21.77 -12.74
C PRO A 324 -26.23 -20.86 -12.30
N SER A 325 -25.41 -20.43 -13.26
CA SER A 325 -24.25 -19.58 -13.01
C SER A 325 -24.65 -18.30 -12.27
N ASN A 326 -24.12 -18.12 -11.05
CA ASN A 326 -24.26 -16.86 -10.34
C ASN A 326 -23.23 -15.86 -10.88
N LEU A 327 -23.61 -15.14 -11.93
CA LEU A 327 -22.78 -14.12 -12.57
C LEU A 327 -22.22 -13.09 -11.58
N GLY A 328 -22.98 -12.75 -10.52
CA GLY A 328 -22.50 -11.86 -9.45
C GLY A 328 -21.32 -12.43 -8.68
N ALA A 329 -21.34 -13.73 -8.38
CA ALA A 329 -20.24 -14.40 -7.71
C ALA A 329 -18.98 -14.51 -8.58
N GLU A 330 -19.16 -14.80 -9.87
CA GLU A 330 -18.06 -14.86 -10.84
C GLU A 330 -17.38 -13.48 -10.99
N ILE A 331 -18.17 -12.40 -11.08
CA ILE A 331 -17.66 -11.03 -11.14
C ILE A 331 -16.85 -10.69 -9.88
N VAL A 332 -17.34 -11.05 -8.70
CA VAL A 332 -16.60 -10.76 -7.46
C VAL A 332 -15.34 -11.61 -7.35
N ALA A 333 -15.36 -12.87 -7.78
CA ALA A 333 -14.15 -13.71 -7.82
C ALA A 333 -13.08 -13.14 -8.76
N ILE A 334 -13.48 -12.70 -9.96
CA ILE A 334 -12.60 -12.03 -10.94
C ILE A 334 -12.05 -10.72 -10.35
N GLY A 335 -12.93 -9.89 -9.79
CA GLY A 335 -12.56 -8.64 -9.14
C GLY A 335 -11.58 -8.87 -7.99
N TRP A 336 -11.77 -9.95 -7.22
CA TRP A 336 -10.89 -10.33 -6.12
C TRP A 336 -9.50 -10.76 -6.59
N PHE A 337 -9.41 -11.58 -7.63
CA PHE A 337 -8.13 -11.96 -8.23
C PHE A 337 -7.37 -10.72 -8.70
N LEU A 338 -8.03 -9.83 -9.46
CA LEU A 338 -7.43 -8.59 -9.96
C LEU A 338 -6.93 -7.68 -8.82
N LEU A 339 -7.75 -7.52 -7.79
CA LEU A 339 -7.43 -6.72 -6.60
C LEU A 339 -6.20 -7.28 -5.87
N LEU A 340 -6.09 -8.59 -5.73
CA LEU A 340 -4.93 -9.26 -5.15
C LEU A 340 -3.69 -9.13 -6.05
N SER A 341 -3.81 -9.35 -7.36
CA SER A 341 -2.70 -9.19 -8.31
C SER A 341 -2.13 -7.78 -8.28
N LEU A 342 -3.01 -6.77 -8.26
CA LEU A 342 -2.61 -5.38 -8.11
C LEU A 342 -1.93 -5.15 -6.76
N THR A 343 -2.51 -5.68 -5.69
CA THR A 343 -1.98 -5.53 -4.33
C THR A 343 -0.56 -6.07 -4.19
N PHE A 344 -0.28 -7.28 -4.69
CA PHE A 344 1.06 -7.86 -4.62
C PHE A 344 2.06 -7.12 -5.50
N THR A 345 1.62 -6.63 -6.66
CA THR A 345 2.45 -5.80 -7.55
C THR A 345 2.81 -4.47 -6.88
N VAL A 346 1.85 -3.80 -6.23
CA VAL A 346 2.11 -2.61 -5.42
C VAL A 346 3.05 -2.92 -4.27
N ALA A 347 2.79 -3.99 -3.51
CA ALA A 347 3.61 -4.36 -2.35
C ALA A 347 5.07 -4.60 -2.73
N LYS A 348 5.33 -5.26 -3.87
CA LYS A 348 6.68 -5.49 -4.38
C LYS A 348 7.33 -4.19 -4.84
N ALA A 349 6.64 -3.38 -5.64
CA ALA A 349 7.17 -2.10 -6.09
C ALA A 349 7.56 -1.18 -4.92
N GLN A 350 6.76 -1.18 -3.84
CA GLN A 350 7.11 -0.47 -2.61
C GLN A 350 8.34 -1.04 -1.91
N SER A 351 8.47 -2.37 -1.88
CA SER A 351 9.63 -3.03 -1.28
C SER A 351 10.90 -2.73 -2.06
N ASP A 352 10.83 -2.74 -3.39
CA ASP A 352 11.98 -2.48 -4.26
C ASP A 352 12.42 -1.01 -4.16
N TYR A 353 11.46 -0.08 -4.16
CA TYR A 353 11.75 1.34 -3.94
C TYR A 353 12.35 1.64 -2.55
N GLN A 354 11.93 0.91 -1.51
CA GLN A 354 12.56 1.01 -0.19
C GLN A 354 14.01 0.56 -0.18
N ILE A 355 14.35 -0.45 -0.98
CA ILE A 355 15.73 -0.94 -1.11
C ILE A 355 16.57 0.12 -1.84
N GLU A 356 16.08 0.66 -2.96
CA GLU A 356 16.77 1.71 -3.74
C GLU A 356 17.05 2.99 -2.93
N LEU A 357 16.17 3.32 -1.99
CA LEU A 357 16.31 4.50 -1.13
C LEU A 357 17.32 4.32 0.01
N ILE A 358 17.62 3.08 0.39
CA ILE A 358 18.52 2.73 1.51
C ILE A 358 19.92 2.35 0.99
N SER A 359 20.02 1.84 -0.24
CA SER A 359 21.28 1.61 -0.96
C SER A 359 21.88 2.91 -1.46
#